data_AF-A0A374AKW0-F1
#
_entry.id   AF-A0A374AKW0-F1
#
_cell.length_a   1.000
_cell.length_b   1.000
_cell.length_c   1.000
_cell.angle_alpha   90.00
_cell.angle_beta   90.00
_cell.angle_gamma   90.00
#
_symmetry.space_group_name_H-M   'P 1'
#
loop_
_entity.id
_entity.type
_entity.pdbx_description
1 polymer ?
#
loop_
_entity_poly.entity_id
_entity_poly.type
_entity_poly.pdbx_seq_one_letter_code
_entity_poly.pdbx_strand_id
1 'polypeptide(L)'
;MTNTSKKVRTFEQKKKTTTVAKQMKEVAKTNQAKIQAEDKRLYKNCVTAIQKEYQKVEMSSLKIAFLLHKVYKKKLYKIDSYKNIYDFAKDKFELARGTTSNFINICERFGVFDEENLLDIRDDMKDYGISKLTLLLNCPDSFLDQCDPSMSVREIREMKREYTDMLETAITDLKEGDIHDIDADESDIMSKPACDEDGVILDISKTAKDMLVCSVSDYDELLKLKEVIEDALKDAKKTTGKKPHLEVKIVF
;
A
#
# COMPACT_ATOMS: atom_id res chain seq x y z
N MET A 1 73.36 -50.80 27.32
CA MET A 1 72.00 -51.31 27.02
C MET A 1 70.86 -50.27 27.23
N THR A 2 71.07 -48.94 27.15
CA THR A 2 70.09 -47.96 27.68
C THR A 2 69.36 -47.09 26.64
N ASN A 3 69.59 -47.25 25.33
CA ASN A 3 69.08 -46.30 24.33
C ASN A 3 67.70 -46.70 23.71
N THR A 4 67.33 -47.98 23.77
CA THR A 4 66.10 -48.49 23.12
C THR A 4 64.84 -48.19 23.95
N SER A 5 64.92 -48.21 25.28
CA SER A 5 63.76 -47.96 26.17
C SER A 5 63.28 -46.50 26.20
N LYS A 6 64.17 -45.52 26.02
CA LYS A 6 63.78 -44.09 25.96
C LYS A 6 63.02 -43.76 24.67
N LYS A 7 63.43 -44.34 23.54
CA LYS A 7 62.82 -44.10 22.22
C LYS A 7 61.39 -44.65 22.13
N VAL A 8 61.15 -45.83 22.72
CA VAL A 8 59.81 -46.47 22.78
C VAL A 8 58.85 -45.68 23.67
N ARG A 9 59.27 -45.25 24.87
CA ARG A 9 58.44 -44.41 25.77
C ARG A 9 58.05 -43.07 25.13
N THR A 10 58.97 -42.44 24.40
CA THR A 10 58.72 -41.15 23.72
C THR A 10 57.75 -41.29 22.55
N PHE A 11 57.77 -42.42 21.83
CA PHE A 11 56.84 -42.72 20.74
C PHE A 11 55.43 -43.05 21.23
N GLU A 12 55.29 -43.82 22.32
CA GLU A 12 53.99 -44.10 22.93
C GLU A 12 53.35 -42.84 23.54
N GLN A 13 54.14 -41.98 24.18
CA GLN A 13 53.64 -40.69 24.68
C GLN A 13 53.19 -39.78 23.54
N LYS A 14 53.96 -39.63 22.45
CA LYS A 14 53.54 -38.86 21.27
C LYS A 14 52.27 -39.42 20.60
N LYS A 15 52.11 -40.75 20.51
CA LYS A 15 50.86 -41.37 20.02
C LYS A 15 49.67 -41.07 20.94
N LYS A 16 49.82 -41.23 22.26
CA LYS A 16 48.76 -40.92 23.23
C LYS A 16 48.36 -39.44 23.21
N THR A 17 49.33 -38.52 23.14
CA THR A 17 49.06 -37.06 23.04
C THR A 17 48.32 -36.69 21.74
N THR A 18 48.63 -37.37 20.63
CA THR A 18 47.95 -37.14 19.34
C THR A 18 46.51 -37.67 19.33
N THR A 19 46.25 -38.80 19.98
CA THR A 19 44.90 -39.37 20.11
C THR A 19 44.01 -38.50 21.00
N VAL A 20 44.53 -38.03 22.13
CA VAL A 20 43.79 -37.14 23.05
C VAL A 20 43.47 -35.80 22.36
N ALA A 21 44.41 -35.22 21.61
CA ALA A 21 44.17 -33.98 20.87
C ALA A 21 43.12 -34.13 19.75
N LYS A 22 43.02 -35.29 19.10
CA LYS A 22 41.95 -35.59 18.13
C LYS A 22 40.59 -35.68 18.81
N GLN A 23 40.50 -36.40 19.94
CA GLN A 23 39.27 -36.54 20.71
C GLN A 23 38.76 -35.19 21.24
N MET A 24 39.65 -34.33 21.76
CA MET A 24 39.26 -32.99 22.22
C MET A 24 38.71 -32.09 21.09
N LYS A 25 39.25 -32.20 19.87
CA LYS A 25 38.73 -31.47 18.70
C LYS A 25 37.35 -31.95 18.26
N GLU A 26 37.08 -33.26 18.32
CA GLU A 26 35.74 -33.81 18.04
C GLU A 26 34.70 -33.40 19.10
N VAL A 27 35.08 -33.42 20.37
CA VAL A 27 34.21 -32.96 21.47
C VAL A 27 33.88 -31.48 21.32
N ALA A 28 34.86 -30.64 20.97
CA ALA A 28 34.63 -29.21 20.73
C ALA A 28 33.68 -28.95 19.55
N LYS A 29 33.86 -29.65 18.43
CA LYS A 29 32.94 -29.57 17.27
C LYS A 29 31.52 -30.03 17.62
N THR A 30 31.41 -31.12 18.40
CA THR A 30 30.12 -31.65 18.83
C THR A 30 29.39 -30.68 19.76
N ASN A 31 30.12 -30.04 20.68
CA ASN A 31 29.55 -29.03 21.57
C ASN A 31 29.13 -27.76 20.81
N GLN A 32 29.93 -27.31 19.84
CA GLN A 32 29.58 -26.18 18.98
C GLN A 32 28.33 -26.47 18.12
N ALA A 33 28.20 -27.69 17.59
CA ALA A 33 27.00 -28.12 16.87
C ALA A 33 25.76 -28.20 17.78
N LYS A 34 25.91 -28.63 19.04
CA LYS A 34 24.83 -28.64 20.03
C LYS A 34 24.37 -27.22 20.39
N ILE A 35 25.30 -26.31 20.65
CA ILE A 35 24.99 -24.89 20.90
C ILE A 35 24.24 -24.29 19.71
N GLN A 36 24.70 -24.53 18.48
CA GLN A 36 24.01 -24.07 17.28
C GLN A 36 22.60 -24.68 17.12
N ALA A 37 22.39 -25.93 17.56
CA ALA A 37 21.08 -26.56 17.53
C ALA A 37 20.13 -25.97 18.59
N GLU A 38 20.66 -25.66 19.78
CA GLU A 38 19.92 -24.97 20.85
C GLU A 38 19.55 -23.55 20.44
N ASP A 39 20.48 -22.78 19.87
CA ASP A 39 20.23 -21.43 19.35
C ASP A 39 19.16 -21.44 18.25
N LYS A 40 19.22 -22.42 17.33
CA LYS A 40 18.19 -22.58 16.29
C LYS A 40 16.82 -22.91 16.87
N ARG A 41 16.76 -23.73 17.92
CA ARG A 41 15.50 -24.06 18.60
C ARG A 41 14.95 -22.85 19.34
N LEU A 42 15.80 -22.12 20.06
CA LEU A 42 15.44 -20.89 20.76
C LEU A 42 14.92 -19.84 19.77
N TYR A 43 15.63 -19.62 18.68
CA TYR A 43 15.21 -18.72 17.60
C TYR A 43 13.81 -19.07 17.08
N LYS A 44 13.57 -20.34 16.71
CA LYS A 44 12.25 -20.79 16.22
C LYS A 44 11.15 -20.51 17.26
N ASN A 45 11.39 -20.85 18.52
CA ASN A 45 10.43 -20.60 19.60
C ASN A 45 10.14 -19.11 19.77
N CYS A 46 11.16 -18.26 19.78
CA CYS A 46 11.02 -16.82 19.89
C CYS A 46 10.25 -16.24 18.70
N VAL A 47 10.56 -16.65 17.46
CA VAL A 47 9.85 -16.18 16.26
C VAL A 47 8.37 -16.58 16.32
N THR A 48 8.05 -17.84 16.67
CA THR A 48 6.67 -18.28 16.81
C THR A 48 5.93 -17.51 17.92
N ALA A 49 6.58 -17.25 19.06
CA ALA A 49 6.01 -16.44 20.13
C ALA A 49 5.74 -14.99 19.67
N ILE A 50 6.69 -14.36 18.97
CA ILE A 50 6.53 -13.01 18.42
C ILE A 50 5.38 -12.98 17.42
N GLN A 51 5.29 -13.95 16.51
CA GLN A 51 4.19 -14.04 15.54
C GLN A 51 2.83 -14.10 16.23
N LYS A 52 2.70 -14.89 17.31
CA LYS A 52 1.47 -15.00 18.08
C LYS A 52 1.09 -13.69 18.77
N GLU A 53 2.04 -13.01 19.41
CA GLU A 53 1.77 -11.72 20.05
C GLU A 53 1.46 -10.63 19.00
N TYR A 54 2.15 -10.66 17.86
CA TYR A 54 1.89 -9.75 16.75
C TYR A 54 0.48 -9.91 16.18
N GLN A 55 -0.03 -11.14 16.06
CA GLN A 55 -1.44 -11.37 15.67
C GLN A 55 -2.41 -10.72 16.67
N LYS A 56 -2.13 -10.75 17.97
CA LYS A 56 -2.97 -10.06 18.95
C LYS A 56 -2.91 -8.54 18.79
N VAL A 57 -1.77 -7.99 18.38
CA VAL A 57 -1.62 -6.55 18.07
C VAL A 57 -2.50 -6.17 16.87
N GLU A 58 -2.53 -6.98 15.81
CA GLU A 58 -3.42 -6.77 14.66
C GLU A 58 -4.90 -6.76 15.10
N MET A 59 -5.32 -7.75 15.90
CA MET A 59 -6.70 -7.83 16.42
C MET A 59 -7.04 -6.65 17.33
N SER A 60 -6.11 -6.24 18.20
CA SER A 60 -6.31 -5.10 19.10
C SER A 60 -6.39 -3.79 18.32
N SER A 61 -5.58 -3.64 17.27
CA SER A 61 -5.60 -2.47 16.39
C SER A 61 -6.93 -2.37 15.63
N LEU A 62 -7.50 -3.49 15.19
CA LEU A 62 -8.83 -3.51 14.58
C LEU A 62 -9.92 -3.07 15.57
N LYS A 63 -9.87 -3.54 16.81
CA LYS A 63 -10.79 -3.07 17.87
C LYS A 63 -10.65 -1.58 18.15
N ILE A 64 -9.41 -1.06 18.15
CA ILE A 64 -9.16 0.38 18.28
C ILE A 64 -9.78 1.12 17.09
N ALA A 65 -9.64 0.61 15.87
CA ALA A 65 -10.24 1.21 14.69
C ALA A 65 -11.77 1.32 14.81
N PHE A 66 -12.44 0.26 15.31
CA PHE A 66 -13.89 0.25 15.52
C PHE A 66 -14.33 1.30 16.54
N LEU A 67 -13.64 1.38 17.68
CA LEU A 67 -13.94 2.38 18.71
C LEU A 67 -13.69 3.80 18.20
N LEU A 68 -12.59 4.01 17.48
CA LEU A 68 -12.23 5.31 16.90
C LEU A 68 -13.25 5.75 15.85
N HIS A 69 -13.73 4.81 15.02
CA HIS A 69 -14.80 5.02 14.05
C HIS A 69 -16.10 5.43 14.74
N LYS A 70 -16.48 4.77 15.84
CA LYS A 70 -17.66 5.14 16.64
C LYS A 70 -17.55 6.55 17.22
N VAL A 71 -16.38 6.92 17.76
CA VAL A 71 -16.10 8.29 18.23
C VAL A 71 -16.21 9.29 17.08
N TYR A 72 -15.72 8.93 15.90
CA TYR A 72 -15.77 9.76 14.70
C TYR A 72 -17.21 10.00 14.23
N LYS A 73 -17.99 8.93 13.96
CA LYS A 73 -19.37 9.01 13.45
C LYS A 73 -20.27 9.82 14.37
N LYS A 74 -20.22 9.54 15.67
CA LYS A 74 -21.03 10.22 16.69
C LYS A 74 -20.44 11.56 17.15
N LYS A 75 -19.33 12.00 16.55
CA LYS A 75 -18.61 13.25 16.89
C LYS A 75 -18.28 13.38 18.39
N LEU A 76 -18.04 12.25 19.07
CA LEU A 76 -17.82 12.21 20.53
C LEU A 76 -16.52 12.90 20.96
N TYR A 77 -15.57 13.06 20.05
CA TYR A 77 -14.35 13.84 20.29
C TYR A 77 -14.65 15.30 20.69
N LYS A 78 -15.84 15.82 20.39
CA LYS A 78 -16.28 17.17 20.80
C LYS A 78 -16.56 17.27 22.30
N ILE A 79 -16.80 16.16 23.00
CA ILE A 79 -17.03 16.17 24.46
C ILE A 79 -15.81 16.74 25.19
N ASP A 80 -14.61 16.36 24.74
CA ASP A 80 -13.34 16.89 25.23
C ASP A 80 -12.88 18.15 24.46
N SER A 81 -13.79 18.84 23.76
CA SER A 81 -13.53 20.08 23.00
C SER A 81 -12.51 19.97 21.85
N TYR A 82 -12.25 18.77 21.32
CA TYR A 82 -11.43 18.64 20.11
C TYR A 82 -12.20 19.10 18.86
N LYS A 83 -11.49 19.78 17.95
CA LYS A 83 -12.07 20.27 16.69
C LYS A 83 -12.35 19.16 15.68
N ASN A 84 -11.51 18.13 15.67
CA ASN A 84 -11.61 17.00 14.76
C ASN A 84 -11.06 15.72 15.43
N ILE A 85 -11.33 14.59 14.80
CA ILE A 85 -10.91 13.27 15.29
C ILE A 85 -9.40 13.08 15.33
N TYR A 86 -8.65 13.75 14.46
CA TYR A 86 -7.19 13.59 14.36
C TYR A 86 -6.49 14.22 15.56
N ASP A 87 -6.94 15.39 16.00
CA ASP A 87 -6.39 16.05 17.20
C ASP A 87 -6.67 15.20 18.45
N PHE A 88 -7.90 14.67 18.57
CA PHE A 88 -8.26 13.74 19.64
C PHE A 88 -7.39 12.49 19.64
N ALA A 89 -7.24 11.83 18.48
CA ALA A 89 -6.49 10.58 18.37
C ALA A 89 -4.99 10.78 18.65
N LYS A 90 -4.43 11.90 18.20
CA LYS A 90 -3.04 12.25 18.44
C LYS A 90 -2.79 12.57 19.91
N ASP A 91 -3.64 13.37 20.53
CA ASP A 91 -3.43 13.84 21.91
C ASP A 91 -3.66 12.73 22.95
N LYS A 92 -4.70 11.90 22.78
CA LYS A 92 -5.04 10.84 23.76
C LYS A 92 -4.26 9.54 23.57
N PHE A 93 -3.87 9.22 22.33
CA PHE A 93 -3.36 7.89 21.97
C PHE A 93 -2.10 7.92 21.10
N GLU A 94 -1.53 9.10 20.84
CA GLU A 94 -0.35 9.28 19.99
C GLU A 94 -0.51 8.71 18.57
N LEU A 95 -1.76 8.62 18.08
CA LEU A 95 -2.04 8.11 16.75
C LEU A 95 -1.76 9.19 15.70
N ALA A 96 -0.93 8.84 14.72
CA ALA A 96 -0.67 9.69 13.57
C ALA A 96 -1.93 9.85 12.71
N ARG A 97 -2.08 11.02 12.07
CA ARG A 97 -3.22 11.35 11.20
C ARG A 97 -3.48 10.29 10.13
N GLY A 98 -2.43 9.76 9.50
CA GLY A 98 -2.54 8.71 8.49
C GLY A 98 -3.11 7.42 9.05
N THR A 99 -2.64 6.98 10.22
CA THR A 99 -3.16 5.80 10.92
C THR A 99 -4.63 5.98 11.30
N THR A 100 -4.99 7.15 11.86
CA THR A 100 -6.38 7.49 12.18
C THR A 100 -7.26 7.43 10.95
N SER A 101 -6.81 8.00 9.82
CA SER A 101 -7.55 7.97 8.56
C SER A 101 -7.73 6.54 8.04
N ASN A 102 -6.68 5.73 8.06
CA ASN A 102 -6.75 4.35 7.63
C ASN A 102 -7.73 3.56 8.47
N PHE A 103 -7.72 3.72 9.79
CA PHE A 103 -8.64 3.03 10.70
C PHE A 103 -10.10 3.37 10.38
N ILE A 104 -10.42 4.65 10.22
CA ILE A 104 -11.76 5.09 9.86
C ILE A 104 -12.15 4.52 8.50
N ASN A 105 -11.30 4.67 7.49
CA ASN A 105 -11.60 4.25 6.12
C ASN A 105 -11.72 2.72 5.97
N ILE A 106 -10.94 1.93 6.72
CA ILE A 106 -11.08 0.47 6.79
C ILE A 106 -12.48 0.12 7.30
N CYS A 107 -12.94 0.80 8.35
CA CYS A 107 -14.28 0.58 8.89
C CYS A 107 -15.36 1.00 7.88
N GLU A 108 -15.22 2.15 7.21
CA GLU A 108 -16.19 2.58 6.19
C GLU A 108 -16.26 1.61 5.01
N ARG A 109 -15.11 1.11 4.54
CA ARG A 109 -15.03 0.31 3.32
C ARG A 109 -15.38 -1.16 3.54
N PHE A 110 -14.88 -1.74 4.62
CA PHE A 110 -14.99 -3.18 4.88
C PHE A 110 -15.95 -3.50 6.03
N GLY A 111 -16.56 -2.50 6.65
CA GLY A 111 -17.48 -2.69 7.76
C GLY A 111 -18.87 -3.14 7.33
N VAL A 112 -19.50 -3.95 8.18
CA VAL A 112 -20.93 -4.26 8.17
C VAL A 112 -21.60 -3.41 9.24
N PHE A 113 -22.61 -2.65 8.84
CA PHE A 113 -23.29 -1.68 9.70
C PHE A 113 -24.71 -2.14 10.01
N ASP A 114 -25.11 -1.97 11.27
CA ASP A 114 -26.51 -2.00 11.70
C ASP A 114 -26.92 -0.58 12.08
N GLU A 115 -27.78 0.02 11.25
CA GLU A 115 -28.08 1.45 11.24
C GLU A 115 -26.80 2.32 11.14
N GLU A 116 -26.34 2.87 12.26
CA GLU A 116 -25.11 3.67 12.35
C GLU A 116 -24.00 3.00 13.17
N ASN A 117 -24.22 1.77 13.65
CA ASN A 117 -23.26 1.07 14.48
C ASN A 117 -22.52 0.02 13.64
N LEU A 118 -21.19 0.16 13.58
CA LEU A 118 -20.31 -0.85 13.02
C LEU A 118 -20.40 -2.13 13.86
N LEU A 119 -20.85 -3.22 13.25
CA LEU A 119 -21.02 -4.51 13.90
C LEU A 119 -19.75 -5.35 13.75
N ASP A 120 -19.28 -5.53 12.52
CA ASP A 120 -18.10 -6.34 12.21
C ASP A 120 -17.48 -5.93 10.86
N ILE A 121 -16.39 -6.60 10.45
CA ILE A 121 -15.90 -6.59 9.07
C ILE A 121 -16.69 -7.60 8.23
N ARG A 122 -16.89 -7.31 6.94
CA ARG A 122 -17.54 -8.21 5.98
C ARG A 122 -16.85 -9.57 5.91
N ASP A 123 -17.64 -10.61 5.67
CA ASP A 123 -17.20 -12.00 5.85
C ASP A 123 -16.00 -12.41 4.99
N ASP A 124 -15.86 -11.85 3.78
CA ASP A 124 -14.75 -12.06 2.87
C ASP A 124 -13.46 -11.33 3.28
N MET A 125 -13.54 -10.39 4.24
CA MET A 125 -12.42 -9.58 4.70
C MET A 125 -12.03 -9.81 6.18
N LYS A 126 -12.83 -10.56 6.94
CA LYS A 126 -12.63 -10.73 8.40
C LYS A 126 -11.32 -11.42 8.80
N ASP A 127 -10.80 -12.28 7.93
CA ASP A 127 -9.55 -13.02 8.19
C ASP A 127 -8.28 -12.19 7.84
N TYR A 128 -8.47 -10.99 7.28
CA TYR A 128 -7.38 -10.07 7.01
C TYR A 128 -7.08 -9.21 8.23
N GLY A 129 -5.82 -9.27 8.69
CA GLY A 129 -5.31 -8.32 9.68
C GLY A 129 -5.33 -6.88 9.17
N ILE A 130 -5.35 -5.92 10.11
CA ILE A 130 -5.39 -4.48 9.81
C ILE A 130 -4.29 -4.01 8.86
N SER A 131 -3.09 -4.60 8.93
CA SER A 131 -1.99 -4.26 8.02
C SER A 131 -2.32 -4.60 6.57
N LYS A 132 -3.01 -5.72 6.35
CA LYS A 132 -3.44 -6.15 5.00
C LYS A 132 -4.63 -5.31 4.53
N LEU A 133 -5.64 -5.13 5.39
CA LEU A 133 -6.78 -4.24 5.11
C LEU A 133 -6.33 -2.83 4.70
N THR A 134 -5.28 -2.30 5.34
CA THR A 134 -4.69 -1.01 4.97
C THR A 134 -4.14 -0.98 3.54
N LEU A 135 -3.47 -2.06 3.09
CA LEU A 135 -2.97 -2.15 1.72
C LEU A 135 -4.11 -2.25 0.70
N LEU A 136 -5.13 -3.03 1.07
CA LEU A 136 -6.29 -3.32 0.24
C LEU A 136 -7.24 -2.12 0.13
N LEU A 137 -7.20 -1.17 1.08
CA LEU A 137 -8.11 -0.03 1.18
C LEU A 137 -8.27 0.79 -0.10
N ASN A 138 -7.21 0.91 -0.91
CA ASN A 138 -7.22 1.66 -2.18
C ASN A 138 -7.11 0.74 -3.42
N CYS A 139 -7.44 -0.54 -3.29
CA CYS A 139 -7.48 -1.48 -4.40
C CYS A 139 -8.93 -1.70 -4.87
N PRO A 140 -9.21 -1.86 -6.17
CA PRO A 140 -10.54 -2.21 -6.66
C PRO A 140 -10.96 -3.61 -6.20
N ASP A 141 -12.26 -3.90 -6.18
CA ASP A 141 -12.77 -5.20 -5.72
C ASP A 141 -12.27 -6.37 -6.59
N SER A 142 -12.08 -6.15 -7.90
CA SER A 142 -11.44 -7.13 -8.80
C SER A 142 -10.01 -7.52 -8.41
N PHE A 143 -9.29 -6.64 -7.71
CA PHE A 143 -7.99 -6.96 -7.13
C PHE A 143 -8.14 -7.69 -5.78
N LEU A 144 -9.17 -7.36 -5.01
CA LEU A 144 -9.46 -8.03 -3.74
C LEU A 144 -9.76 -9.52 -3.96
N ASP A 145 -10.49 -9.86 -5.03
CA ASP A 145 -10.83 -11.24 -5.42
C ASP A 145 -9.58 -12.09 -5.71
N GLN A 146 -8.47 -11.46 -6.07
CA GLN A 146 -7.20 -12.12 -6.34
C GLN A 146 -6.33 -12.28 -5.08
N CYS A 147 -6.71 -11.64 -3.98
CA CYS A 147 -5.98 -11.71 -2.72
C CYS A 147 -6.49 -12.86 -1.85
N ASP A 148 -5.59 -13.45 -1.07
CA ASP A 148 -5.93 -14.45 -0.07
C ASP A 148 -5.40 -14.06 1.33
N PRO A 149 -6.14 -14.31 2.43
CA PRO A 149 -5.69 -13.97 3.78
C PRO A 149 -4.37 -14.62 4.19
N SER A 150 -4.01 -15.77 3.63
CA SER A 150 -2.74 -16.47 3.93
C SER A 150 -1.52 -15.78 3.31
N MET A 151 -1.72 -14.94 2.29
CA MET A 151 -0.64 -14.18 1.67
C MET A 151 0.02 -13.24 2.68
N SER A 152 1.31 -13.02 2.52
CA SER A 152 2.06 -12.05 3.29
C SER A 152 1.75 -10.62 2.82
N VAL A 153 1.95 -9.65 3.72
CA VAL A 153 1.87 -8.22 3.41
C VAL A 153 2.83 -7.84 2.27
N ARG A 154 3.97 -8.56 2.14
CA ARG A 154 4.95 -8.33 1.08
C ARG A 154 4.42 -8.78 -0.27
N GLU A 155 3.81 -9.97 -0.34
CA GLU A 155 3.23 -10.52 -1.58
C GLU A 155 2.09 -9.63 -2.07
N ILE A 156 1.14 -9.27 -1.21
CA ILE A 156 0.03 -8.35 -1.57
C ILE A 156 0.56 -7.01 -2.10
N ARG A 157 1.65 -6.49 -1.51
CA ARG A 157 2.26 -5.24 -1.97
C ARG A 157 2.93 -5.39 -3.34
N GLU A 158 3.53 -6.54 -3.65
CA GLU A 158 4.09 -6.82 -4.98
C GLU A 158 2.98 -6.92 -6.02
N MET A 159 1.96 -7.74 -5.77
CA MET A 159 0.81 -7.86 -6.68
C MET A 159 0.17 -6.50 -6.96
N LYS A 160 0.05 -5.65 -5.95
CA LYS A 160 -0.48 -4.29 -6.11
C LYS A 160 0.39 -3.43 -7.03
N ARG A 161 1.73 -3.54 -6.93
CA ARG A 161 2.65 -2.83 -7.83
C ARG A 161 2.49 -3.33 -9.26
N GLU A 162 2.56 -4.65 -9.46
CA GLU A 162 2.41 -5.26 -10.78
C GLU A 162 1.07 -4.87 -11.44
N TYR A 163 -0.02 -4.89 -10.68
CA TYR A 163 -1.34 -4.42 -11.14
C TYR A 163 -1.32 -2.96 -11.58
N THR A 164 -0.63 -2.10 -10.83
CA THR A 164 -0.52 -0.67 -11.14
C THR A 164 0.36 -0.44 -12.37
N ASP A 165 1.48 -1.14 -12.48
CA ASP A 165 2.43 -1.04 -13.59
C ASP A 165 1.79 -1.53 -14.90
N MET A 166 1.00 -2.61 -14.84
CA MET A 166 0.21 -3.07 -15.99
C MET A 166 -0.80 -2.01 -16.44
N LEU A 167 -1.49 -1.37 -15.50
CA LEU A 167 -2.45 -0.31 -15.81
C LEU A 167 -1.76 0.90 -16.46
N GLU A 168 -0.59 1.30 -15.94
CA GLU A 168 0.20 2.41 -16.49
C GLU A 168 0.75 2.10 -17.89
N THR A 169 1.19 0.87 -18.13
CA THR A 169 1.66 0.41 -19.45
C THR A 169 0.52 0.42 -20.46
N ALA A 170 -0.65 -0.14 -20.11
CA ALA A 170 -1.83 -0.13 -20.98
C ALA A 170 -2.28 1.29 -21.34
N ILE A 171 -2.19 2.24 -20.40
CA ILE A 171 -2.46 3.66 -20.66
C ILE A 171 -1.41 4.29 -21.60
N THR A 172 -0.16 3.83 -21.56
CA THR A 172 0.93 4.35 -22.41
C THR A 172 0.79 3.82 -23.83
N ASP A 173 0.48 2.54 -24.01
CA ASP A 173 0.25 1.93 -25.33
C ASP A 173 -0.94 2.57 -26.06
N LEU A 174 -1.98 2.98 -25.32
CA LEU A 174 -3.12 3.74 -25.88
C LEU A 174 -2.75 5.15 -26.35
N LYS A 175 -1.64 5.73 -25.86
CA LYS A 175 -1.18 7.06 -26.29
C LYS A 175 -0.32 7.01 -27.55
N GLU A 176 0.26 5.87 -27.89
CA GLU A 176 1.11 5.70 -29.08
C GLU A 176 0.29 5.32 -30.33
N GLY A 177 -1.01 5.03 -30.19
CA GLY A 177 -1.90 4.60 -31.27
C GLY A 177 -2.58 5.70 -32.10
N ASP A 178 -2.40 7.00 -31.79
CA ASP A 178 -3.06 8.12 -32.49
C ASP A 178 -2.07 9.26 -32.82
N ILE A 179 -1.00 8.93 -33.54
CA ILE A 179 -0.27 9.90 -34.38
C ILE A 179 -0.53 9.48 -35.82
N HIS A 180 -1.72 9.79 -36.34
CA HIS A 180 -1.89 9.87 -37.78
C HIS A 180 -1.46 11.28 -38.19
N ASP A 181 -0.35 11.33 -38.92
CA ASP A 181 0.21 12.50 -39.56
C ASP A 181 -0.89 13.31 -40.27
N ILE A 182 -1.04 14.58 -39.89
CA ILE A 182 -1.53 15.59 -40.81
C ILE A 182 -0.36 16.52 -41.04
N ASP A 183 0.35 16.20 -42.12
CA ASP A 183 1.32 17.05 -42.78
C ASP A 183 0.73 18.44 -43.03
N ALA A 184 1.60 19.42 -42.90
CA ALA A 184 1.34 20.80 -43.23
C ALA A 184 0.85 20.95 -44.69
N ASP A 185 -0.22 21.72 -44.88
CA ASP A 185 -0.31 22.56 -46.07
C ASP A 185 -0.93 23.92 -45.71
N GLU A 186 -0.10 24.96 -45.84
CA GLU A 186 -0.52 26.35 -45.86
C GLU A 186 -1.17 26.63 -47.22
N SER A 187 -2.49 26.83 -47.27
CA SER A 187 -3.05 27.78 -48.24
C SER A 187 -4.48 28.21 -47.89
N ASP A 188 -4.54 29.45 -47.41
CA ASP A 188 -5.34 30.53 -48.00
C ASP A 188 -6.87 30.57 -47.80
N ILE A 189 -7.33 31.84 -47.79
CA ILE A 189 -8.70 32.33 -47.99
C ILE A 189 -9.57 32.54 -46.74
N MET A 190 -9.37 33.76 -46.21
CA MET A 190 -10.38 34.70 -45.73
C MET A 190 -11.84 34.35 -46.03
N SER A 191 -12.68 34.35 -44.99
CA SER A 191 -13.95 35.12 -44.97
C SER A 191 -14.53 35.20 -43.56
N LYS A 192 -14.53 36.41 -43.00
CA LYS A 192 -15.49 36.83 -42.00
C LYS A 192 -16.79 37.20 -42.74
N PRO A 193 -17.97 36.84 -42.21
CA PRO A 193 -18.83 37.91 -41.73
C PRO A 193 -19.44 37.61 -40.35
N ALA A 194 -19.97 38.67 -39.76
CA ALA A 194 -20.41 38.79 -38.39
C ALA A 194 -21.66 37.95 -38.06
N CYS A 195 -21.69 37.45 -36.82
CA CYS A 195 -22.90 37.35 -36.01
C CYS A 195 -22.48 37.69 -34.58
N ASP A 196 -22.89 38.86 -34.10
CA ASP A 196 -22.86 39.22 -32.69
C ASP A 196 -23.97 38.43 -31.99
N GLU A 197 -23.64 37.58 -31.01
CA GLU A 197 -24.52 37.30 -29.86
C GLU A 197 -23.66 37.12 -28.61
N ASP A 198 -24.10 37.79 -27.55
CA ASP A 198 -23.44 37.94 -26.26
C ASP A 198 -23.01 36.61 -25.63
N GLY A 199 -21.70 36.37 -25.60
CA GLY A 199 -21.07 35.27 -24.86
C GLY A 199 -19.84 35.78 -24.12
N VAL A 200 -20.01 36.03 -22.83
CA VAL A 200 -18.99 36.53 -21.90
C VAL A 200 -17.64 35.83 -22.11
N ILE A 201 -16.61 36.59 -22.49
CA ILE A 201 -15.22 36.14 -22.36
C ILE A 201 -14.94 36.02 -20.86
N LEU A 202 -15.03 34.80 -20.33
CA LEU A 202 -14.56 34.51 -18.98
C LEU A 202 -13.03 34.66 -18.99
N ASP A 203 -12.55 35.75 -18.39
CA ASP A 203 -11.13 35.99 -18.12
C ASP A 203 -10.61 34.90 -17.16
N ILE A 204 -10.09 33.80 -17.72
CA ILE A 204 -9.56 32.63 -17.01
C ILE A 204 -8.17 32.93 -16.40
N SER A 205 -7.93 34.13 -15.88
CA SER A 205 -6.59 34.50 -15.40
C SER A 205 -6.39 34.43 -13.89
N LYS A 206 -7.40 34.17 -13.02
CA LYS A 206 -7.14 34.33 -11.57
C LYS A 206 -7.59 33.32 -10.51
N THR A 207 -8.42 32.29 -10.73
CA THR A 207 -8.86 31.50 -9.53
C THR A 207 -9.08 29.98 -9.65
N ALA A 208 -9.22 29.36 -10.82
CA ALA A 208 -9.53 27.92 -10.86
C ALA A 208 -8.27 27.05 -11.03
N LYS A 209 -7.70 26.52 -9.94
CA LYS A 209 -6.79 25.36 -10.05
C LYS A 209 -7.54 24.08 -10.41
N ASP A 210 -8.85 24.03 -10.12
CA ASP A 210 -9.72 22.88 -10.38
C ASP A 210 -10.98 23.37 -11.11
N MET A 211 -11.06 23.15 -12.43
CA MET A 211 -12.26 23.41 -13.22
C MET A 211 -13.09 22.13 -13.23
N LEU A 212 -14.26 22.13 -12.58
CA LEU A 212 -15.19 21.02 -12.65
C LEU A 212 -15.85 21.02 -14.04
N VAL A 213 -15.42 20.10 -14.91
CA VAL A 213 -15.91 19.99 -16.29
C VAL A 213 -17.28 19.33 -16.34
N CYS A 214 -17.45 18.20 -15.64
CA CYS A 214 -18.70 17.45 -15.60
C CYS A 214 -18.72 16.45 -14.42
N SER A 215 -19.92 16.06 -13.99
CA SER A 215 -20.15 14.93 -13.07
C SER A 215 -21.01 13.87 -13.77
N VAL A 216 -20.61 12.61 -13.66
CA VAL A 216 -21.30 11.46 -14.27
C VAL A 216 -21.67 10.45 -13.19
N SER A 217 -22.77 9.72 -13.42
CA SER A 217 -23.27 8.74 -12.45
C SER A 217 -22.77 7.32 -12.74
N ASP A 218 -22.39 7.05 -13.99
CA ASP A 218 -21.90 5.74 -14.43
C ASP A 218 -20.79 5.86 -15.50
N TYR A 219 -20.21 4.71 -15.84
CA TYR A 219 -19.12 4.61 -16.80
C TYR A 219 -19.56 4.88 -18.25
N ASP A 220 -20.78 4.52 -18.62
CA ASP A 220 -21.27 4.72 -19.99
C ASP A 220 -21.53 6.20 -20.27
N GLU A 221 -22.00 6.96 -19.27
CA GLU A 221 -22.06 8.41 -19.29
C GLU A 221 -20.67 9.04 -19.41
N LEU A 222 -19.67 8.54 -18.67
CA LEU A 222 -18.29 9.00 -18.80
C LEU A 222 -17.76 8.82 -20.24
N LEU A 223 -18.06 7.68 -20.85
CA LEU A 223 -17.61 7.35 -22.20
C LEU A 223 -18.26 8.26 -23.26
N LYS A 224 -19.54 8.61 -23.07
CA LYS A 224 -20.25 9.58 -23.95
C LYS A 224 -19.66 10.98 -23.87
N LEU A 225 -19.03 11.34 -22.76
CA LEU A 225 -18.38 12.63 -22.56
C LEU A 225 -16.93 12.66 -23.04
N LYS A 226 -16.42 11.58 -23.67
CA LYS A 226 -15.05 11.51 -24.18
C LYS A 226 -14.68 12.74 -25.01
N GLU A 227 -15.50 13.09 -26.01
CA GLU A 227 -15.24 14.23 -26.91
C GLU A 227 -15.24 15.57 -26.15
N VAL A 228 -16.18 15.76 -25.23
CA VAL A 228 -16.30 16.97 -24.40
C VAL A 228 -15.08 17.15 -23.49
N ILE A 229 -14.60 16.06 -22.88
CA ILE A 229 -13.41 16.06 -22.02
C ILE A 229 -12.17 16.35 -22.86
N GLU A 230 -12.04 15.74 -24.04
CA GLU A 230 -10.93 15.99 -24.96
C GLU A 230 -10.86 17.46 -25.39
N ASP A 231 -11.99 18.07 -25.75
CA ASP A 231 -12.03 19.46 -26.19
C ASP A 231 -11.74 20.43 -25.05
N ALA A 232 -12.28 20.18 -23.85
CA ALA A 232 -11.94 20.94 -22.65
C ALA A 232 -10.44 20.89 -22.32
N LEU A 233 -9.80 19.72 -22.48
CA LEU A 233 -8.35 19.57 -22.28
C LEU A 233 -7.55 20.30 -23.37
N LYS A 234 -7.97 20.24 -24.64
CA LYS A 234 -7.32 21.00 -25.74
C LYS A 234 -7.38 22.51 -25.46
N ASP A 235 -8.53 23.02 -25.04
CA ASP A 235 -8.71 24.43 -24.77
C ASP A 235 -7.98 24.90 -23.50
N ALA A 236 -7.92 24.07 -22.46
CA ALA A 236 -7.09 24.33 -21.28
C ALA A 236 -5.59 24.41 -21.63
N LYS A 237 -5.11 23.57 -22.56
CA LYS A 237 -3.73 23.60 -23.05
C LYS A 237 -3.44 24.88 -23.85
N LYS A 238 -4.36 25.30 -24.72
CA LYS A 238 -4.22 26.55 -25.52
C LYS A 238 -4.20 27.80 -24.65
N THR A 239 -5.05 27.86 -23.63
CA THR A 239 -5.21 29.04 -22.75
C THR A 239 -4.09 29.20 -21.74
N THR A 240 -3.60 28.10 -21.15
CA THR A 240 -2.63 28.17 -20.05
C THR A 240 -1.18 27.86 -20.46
N GLY A 241 -0.97 27.28 -21.65
CA GLY A 241 0.33 26.80 -22.12
C GLY A 241 0.91 25.63 -21.31
N LYS A 242 0.17 25.11 -20.31
CA LYS A 242 0.58 23.97 -19.47
C LYS A 242 -0.15 22.71 -19.90
N LYS A 243 0.45 21.55 -19.63
CA LYS A 243 -0.20 20.24 -19.86
C LYS A 243 -1.31 20.05 -18.83
N PRO A 244 -2.59 19.99 -19.23
CA PRO A 244 -3.68 19.73 -18.28
C PRO A 244 -3.62 18.28 -17.77
N HIS A 245 -4.14 18.05 -16.57
CA HIS A 245 -4.27 16.74 -15.94
C HIS A 245 -5.74 16.47 -15.64
N LEU A 246 -6.21 15.27 -15.96
CA LEU A 246 -7.56 14.81 -15.65
C LEU A 246 -7.52 13.95 -14.39
N GLU A 247 -8.29 14.34 -13.37
CA GLU A 247 -8.50 13.56 -12.15
C GLU A 247 -9.93 13.01 -12.16
N VAL A 248 -10.09 11.68 -12.13
CA VAL A 248 -11.39 11.04 -11.98
C VAL A 248 -11.58 10.68 -10.51
N LYS A 249 -12.55 11.34 -9.87
CA LYS A 249 -12.88 11.10 -8.46
C LYS A 249 -14.16 10.29 -8.35
N ILE A 250 -14.04 9.07 -7.84
CA ILE A 250 -15.20 8.23 -7.51
C ILE A 250 -15.70 8.65 -6.12
N VAL A 251 -16.96 9.05 -6.04
CA VAL A 251 -17.63 9.48 -4.80
C VAL A 251 -18.72 8.47 -4.47
N PHE A 252 -18.77 8.05 -3.21
CA PHE A 252 -19.78 7.13 -2.65
C PHE A 252 -20.74 7.90 -1.74
#